data_AF-A0A8H6Y5R9-F1
#
_entry.id   AF-A0A8H6Y5R9-F1
#
_cell.length_a   1.000
_cell.length_b   1.000
_cell.length_c   1.000
_cell.angle_alpha   90.00
_cell.angle_beta   90.00
_cell.angle_gamma   90.00
#
_symmetry.space_group_name_H-M   'P 1'
#
loop_
_entity.id
_entity.type
_entity.pdbx_description
1 polymer ?
#
loop_
_entity_poly.entity_id
_entity_poly.type
_entity_poly.pdbx_seq_one_letter_code
_entity_poly.pdbx_strand_id
1 'polypeptide(L)'
;MFKKFLVDDLHVPLRNIVLLEDGAATRAKILSTLQTHLRDNPDTPDHGKATILLYFAGHGSRVDAPEAILAPEGRIEMLCPVDYKMKNAGGKVVQAIPDYVLNRLLGQIAEKKSQNIILILDCCHSGGMDRDVDKTARSVRSDSYIPVDLDRQIWQGKGEAVSYRTKSLSPCVLLAACGADEKAREFTRPDGTVGGRFTSELIPLLRQAPLGCTTATELINQRELRELPNQSPRCAGGRSNRPFLNIDLPATGVLLTPQKRPSRTELSNSLQKFRVEIGSFIGVLPGTEFEAYNPNQEYLCTFVAQSVSDDHSILVGKDAQRVNIPPWSRAVVSDWKGPQLRIHIPEGFQYAADLFPVLASPPQRFVQAGAVEDADIAVKTEGGEIVIGFVKSQRENRITLPGNAVHLPGTVEGVIRFNYFLNCANKTDAIEGMGLEMYRLEGEYPTCKPDPQSVNLIQNGKVRLVSDKGAKVWLHVAHQQWYSPACTRTPLLSDGGTVTLGMGSDRAFQFELSPGELASSGFFKLFVTDEYIDLGWIKQEMSPFEGTGRLRLSHESLDLVSMRWDALTVALTITAPAKNGSN
;
A
#
# COMPACT_ATOMS: atom_id res chain seq x y z
N MET A 1 8.52 -24.48 -14.17
CA MET A 1 7.53 -23.56 -14.78
C MET A 1 8.00 -22.10 -14.78
N PHE A 2 8.32 -21.53 -13.62
CA PHE A 2 8.75 -20.12 -13.52
C PHE A 2 10.02 -19.80 -14.33
N LYS A 3 11.05 -20.66 -14.28
CA LYS A 3 12.25 -20.51 -15.14
C LYS A 3 11.91 -20.43 -16.62
N LYS A 4 10.99 -21.27 -17.10
CA LYS A 4 10.54 -21.26 -18.49
C LYS A 4 9.90 -19.93 -18.85
N PHE A 5 9.06 -19.40 -17.96
CA PHE A 5 8.50 -18.05 -18.12
C PHE A 5 9.59 -16.96 -18.21
N LEU A 6 10.59 -16.99 -17.33
CA LEU A 6 11.68 -16.00 -17.36
C LEU A 6 12.52 -16.08 -18.65
N VAL A 7 12.82 -17.29 -19.13
CA VAL A 7 13.71 -17.49 -20.28
C VAL A 7 12.97 -17.36 -21.61
N ASP A 8 11.83 -18.01 -21.74
CA ASP A 8 11.13 -18.13 -23.02
C ASP A 8 10.27 -16.89 -23.29
N ASP A 9 9.59 -16.37 -22.26
CA ASP A 9 8.64 -15.26 -22.40
C ASP A 9 9.31 -13.89 -22.12
N LEU A 10 10.20 -13.80 -21.13
CA LEU A 10 10.89 -12.54 -20.77
C LEU A 10 12.33 -12.43 -21.29
N HIS A 11 12.85 -13.46 -21.95
CA HIS A 11 14.22 -13.50 -22.50
C HIS A 11 15.32 -13.15 -21.50
N VAL A 12 15.11 -13.47 -20.21
CA VAL A 12 16.09 -13.25 -19.14
C VAL A 12 17.33 -14.13 -19.43
N PRO A 13 18.54 -13.55 -19.52
CA PRO A 13 19.75 -14.33 -19.76
C PRO A 13 19.96 -15.39 -18.68
N LEU A 14 20.34 -16.61 -19.08
CA LEU A 14 20.57 -17.71 -18.13
C LEU A 14 21.61 -17.37 -17.06
N ARG A 15 22.62 -16.55 -17.37
CA ARG A 15 23.61 -16.06 -16.40
C ARG A 15 23.00 -15.25 -15.24
N ASN A 16 21.80 -14.69 -15.43
CA ASN A 16 21.09 -13.94 -14.41
C ASN A 16 20.17 -14.83 -13.55
N ILE A 17 20.05 -16.13 -13.87
CA ILE A 17 19.13 -17.07 -13.21
C ILE A 17 19.91 -18.15 -12.47
N VAL A 18 19.71 -18.24 -11.16
CA VAL A 18 20.09 -19.43 -10.36
C VAL A 18 18.83 -20.21 -10.02
N LEU A 19 18.83 -21.50 -10.37
CA LEU A 19 17.76 -22.44 -10.06
C LEU A 19 18.29 -23.51 -9.09
N LEU A 20 17.69 -23.59 -7.91
CA LEU A 20 17.97 -24.61 -6.90
C LEU A 20 16.76 -25.54 -6.80
N GLU A 21 16.88 -26.76 -7.31
CA GLU A 21 15.85 -27.80 -7.26
C GLU A 21 16.31 -28.97 -6.39
N ASP A 22 15.36 -29.63 -5.73
CA ASP A 22 15.57 -30.86 -4.95
C ASP A 22 16.81 -30.80 -4.05
N GLY A 23 17.75 -31.75 -4.22
CA GLY A 23 18.98 -31.84 -3.44
C GLY A 23 19.92 -30.65 -3.55
N ALA A 24 19.70 -29.72 -4.49
CA ALA A 24 20.44 -28.47 -4.57
C ALA A 24 19.87 -27.34 -3.71
N ALA A 25 18.59 -27.42 -3.30
CA ALA A 25 17.93 -26.42 -2.47
C ALA A 25 18.26 -26.58 -0.96
N THR A 26 19.54 -26.73 -0.64
CA THR A 26 20.01 -26.81 0.75
C THR A 26 20.03 -25.45 1.41
N ARG A 27 19.94 -25.41 2.74
CA ARG A 27 19.98 -24.18 3.53
C ARG A 27 21.19 -23.31 3.18
N ALA A 28 22.36 -23.96 3.12
CA ALA A 28 23.62 -23.28 2.82
C ALA A 28 23.60 -22.66 1.41
N LYS A 29 23.12 -23.40 0.40
CA LYS A 29 23.06 -22.92 -0.99
C LYS A 29 22.04 -21.81 -1.19
N ILE A 30 20.89 -21.87 -0.53
CA ILE A 30 19.88 -20.80 -0.59
C ILE A 30 20.47 -19.51 -0.02
N LEU A 31 21.00 -19.55 1.21
CA LEU A 31 21.58 -18.37 1.85
C LEU A 31 22.78 -17.81 1.06
N SER A 32 23.68 -18.68 0.57
CA SER A 32 24.82 -18.25 -0.22
C SER A 32 24.39 -17.62 -1.55
N THR A 33 23.33 -18.12 -2.19
CA THR A 33 22.81 -17.57 -3.45
C THR A 33 22.23 -16.17 -3.23
N LEU A 34 21.46 -15.95 -2.16
CA LEU A 34 20.95 -14.62 -1.82
C LEU A 34 22.09 -13.60 -1.62
N GLN A 35 23.17 -14.01 -0.97
CA GLN A 35 24.32 -13.14 -0.71
C GLN A 35 25.17 -12.91 -1.96
N THR A 36 25.53 -13.97 -2.68
CA THR A 36 26.52 -13.89 -3.76
C THR A 36 25.90 -13.55 -5.11
N HIS A 37 24.78 -14.18 -5.48
CA HIS A 37 24.15 -14.01 -6.78
C HIS A 37 23.22 -12.80 -6.85
N LEU A 38 22.61 -12.40 -5.72
CA LEU A 38 21.74 -11.23 -5.68
C LEU A 38 22.46 -10.02 -5.08
N ARG A 39 22.91 -10.10 -3.81
CA ARG A 39 23.49 -8.93 -3.12
C ARG A 39 24.87 -8.52 -3.66
N ASP A 40 25.75 -9.47 -3.99
CA ASP A 40 27.16 -9.18 -4.32
C ASP A 40 27.52 -9.38 -5.80
N ASN A 41 26.53 -9.68 -6.66
CA ASN A 41 26.77 -9.95 -8.07
C ASN A 41 27.22 -8.69 -8.84
N PRO A 42 28.43 -8.64 -9.40
CA PRO A 42 28.95 -7.46 -10.09
C PRO A 42 28.22 -7.15 -11.41
N ASP A 43 27.56 -8.14 -12.03
CA ASP A 43 26.85 -7.97 -13.30
C ASP A 43 25.51 -7.23 -13.13
N THR A 44 25.02 -7.11 -11.88
CA THR A 44 23.83 -6.32 -11.54
C THR A 44 24.28 -4.96 -11.00
N PRO A 45 23.97 -3.85 -11.67
CA PRO A 45 24.37 -2.52 -11.21
C PRO A 45 23.89 -2.24 -9.78
N ASP A 46 24.80 -1.70 -8.94
CA ASP A 46 24.45 -1.17 -7.64
C ASP A 46 23.52 0.05 -7.81
N HIS A 47 22.54 0.18 -6.91
CA HIS A 47 21.51 1.23 -6.94
C HIS A 47 20.79 1.37 -8.31
N GLY A 48 20.66 0.27 -9.06
CA GLY A 48 20.07 0.22 -10.38
C GLY A 48 18.54 0.06 -10.38
N LYS A 49 17.97 0.02 -11.60
CA LYS A 49 16.54 -0.21 -11.85
C LYS A 49 16.15 -1.69 -12.02
N ALA A 50 17.08 -2.61 -11.78
CA ALA A 50 16.87 -4.04 -12.03
C ALA A 50 15.71 -4.60 -11.19
N THR A 51 14.83 -5.37 -11.83
CA THR A 51 13.83 -6.18 -11.12
C THR A 51 14.50 -7.43 -10.56
N ILE A 52 14.49 -7.59 -9.25
CA ILE A 52 15.01 -8.76 -8.56
C ILE A 52 13.84 -9.66 -8.19
N LEU A 53 13.79 -10.86 -8.75
CA LEU A 53 12.74 -11.82 -8.50
C LEU A 53 13.27 -12.99 -7.68
N LEU A 54 12.65 -13.27 -6.54
CA LEU A 54 12.78 -14.53 -5.81
C LEU A 54 11.50 -15.32 -5.94
N TYR A 55 11.62 -16.60 -6.31
CA TYR A 55 10.52 -17.55 -6.30
C TYR A 55 10.91 -18.74 -5.42
N PHE A 56 10.08 -19.04 -4.43
CA PHE A 56 10.20 -20.23 -3.59
C PHE A 56 8.93 -21.06 -3.68
N ALA A 57 9.10 -22.35 -3.91
CA ALA A 57 8.03 -23.35 -3.93
C ALA A 57 8.49 -24.56 -3.15
N GLY A 58 7.80 -24.86 -2.05
CA GLY A 58 8.21 -25.92 -1.13
C GLY A 58 7.47 -25.82 0.19
N HIS A 59 7.99 -26.47 1.22
CA HIS A 59 7.38 -26.44 2.54
C HIS A 59 7.74 -25.16 3.30
N GLY A 60 6.76 -24.59 3.99
CA GLY A 60 6.99 -23.66 5.07
C GLY A 60 6.73 -24.30 6.43
N SER A 61 7.15 -23.60 7.47
CA SER A 61 6.88 -23.97 8.87
C SER A 61 6.71 -22.73 9.73
N ARG A 62 6.24 -22.94 10.97
CA ARG A 62 6.07 -21.87 11.95
C ARG A 62 6.44 -22.37 13.34
N VAL A 63 7.21 -21.60 14.08
CA VAL A 63 7.56 -21.87 15.48
C VAL A 63 7.08 -20.73 16.35
N ASP A 64 6.83 -21.02 17.63
CA ASP A 64 6.71 -19.96 18.63
C ASP A 64 8.06 -19.28 18.78
N ALA A 65 8.04 -17.95 18.88
CA ALA A 65 9.24 -17.17 19.06
C ALA A 65 9.81 -17.43 20.46
N PRO A 66 11.13 -17.68 20.60
CA PRO A 66 11.78 -17.64 21.90
C PRO A 66 11.52 -16.30 22.59
N GLU A 67 11.44 -16.28 23.93
CA GLU A 67 11.17 -15.06 24.71
C GLU A 67 12.16 -13.91 24.40
N ALA A 68 13.40 -14.27 24.02
CA ALA A 68 14.44 -13.33 23.61
C ALA A 68 14.23 -12.71 22.21
N ILE A 69 13.27 -13.19 21.42
CA ILE A 69 12.93 -12.69 20.08
C ILE A 69 11.52 -12.10 20.12
N LEU A 70 11.42 -10.78 20.05
CA LEU A 70 10.13 -10.10 19.91
C LEU A 70 9.57 -10.35 18.51
N ALA A 71 8.62 -11.27 18.35
CA ALA A 71 7.98 -11.54 17.08
C ALA A 71 6.51 -11.07 17.03
N PRO A 72 6.02 -10.60 15.87
CA PRO A 72 4.60 -10.32 15.70
C PRO A 72 3.76 -11.56 16.00
N GLU A 73 2.73 -11.43 16.84
CA GLU A 73 1.88 -12.56 17.28
C GLU A 73 2.66 -13.68 18.00
N GLY A 74 3.89 -13.40 18.45
CA GLY A 74 4.73 -14.35 19.18
C GLY A 74 5.22 -15.54 18.33
N ARG A 75 5.21 -15.43 17.00
CA ARG A 75 5.50 -16.54 16.08
C ARG A 75 6.50 -16.14 15.00
N ILE A 76 7.31 -17.11 14.58
CA ILE A 76 8.31 -16.98 13.52
C ILE A 76 7.94 -17.91 12.38
N GLU A 77 7.78 -17.35 11.18
CA GLU A 77 7.52 -18.09 9.96
C GLU A 77 8.84 -18.45 9.27
N MET A 78 8.90 -19.60 8.60
CA MET A 78 10.15 -20.11 8.05
C MET A 78 9.96 -20.81 6.71
N LEU A 79 10.95 -20.69 5.82
CA LEU A 79 11.09 -21.51 4.62
C LEU A 79 11.88 -22.78 4.98
N CYS A 80 11.46 -23.96 4.51
CA CYS A 80 12.14 -25.22 4.76
C CYS A 80 13.00 -25.64 3.57
N PRO A 81 14.35 -25.58 3.68
CA PRO A 81 15.25 -26.18 2.70
C PRO A 81 15.13 -27.71 2.65
N VAL A 82 15.65 -28.34 1.60
CA VAL A 82 15.60 -29.80 1.43
C VAL A 82 16.30 -30.56 2.55
N ASP A 83 17.35 -29.99 3.13
CA ASP A 83 18.15 -30.56 4.22
C ASP A 83 17.63 -30.17 5.60
N TYR A 84 16.46 -29.51 5.70
CA TYR A 84 15.83 -29.21 6.98
C TYR A 84 15.65 -30.48 7.82
N LYS A 85 16.03 -30.40 9.10
CA LYS A 85 16.07 -31.51 10.07
C LYS A 85 17.11 -32.62 9.77
N MET A 86 17.90 -32.50 8.70
CA MET A 86 19.03 -33.40 8.46
C MET A 86 20.24 -32.98 9.31
N LYS A 87 21.16 -33.93 9.56
CA LYS A 87 22.47 -33.61 10.15
C LYS A 87 23.42 -33.13 9.06
N ASN A 88 24.05 -31.99 9.26
CA ASN A 88 25.13 -31.53 8.40
C ASN A 88 26.43 -32.31 8.65
N ALA A 89 27.47 -32.02 7.86
CA ALA A 89 28.79 -32.65 8.00
C ALA A 89 29.42 -32.48 9.40
N GLY A 90 29.01 -31.45 10.15
CA GLY A 90 29.44 -31.21 11.54
C GLY A 90 28.52 -31.85 12.59
N GLY A 91 27.59 -32.72 12.19
CA GLY A 91 26.68 -33.43 13.09
C GLY A 91 25.53 -32.59 13.67
N LYS A 92 25.43 -31.30 13.32
CA LYS A 92 24.36 -30.40 13.78
C LYS A 92 23.13 -30.53 12.91
N VAL A 93 21.94 -30.43 13.52
CA VAL A 93 20.67 -30.42 12.81
C VAL A 93 20.50 -29.10 12.07
N VAL A 94 20.26 -29.17 10.76
CA VAL A 94 20.03 -28.02 9.89
C VAL A 94 18.66 -27.41 10.21
N GLN A 95 18.67 -26.10 10.45
CA GLN A 95 17.48 -25.30 10.76
C GLN A 95 16.80 -24.80 9.48
N ALA A 96 15.52 -24.46 9.57
CA ALA A 96 14.82 -23.73 8.52
C ALA A 96 15.41 -22.30 8.34
N ILE A 97 14.93 -21.56 7.34
CA ILE A 97 15.31 -20.16 7.11
C ILE A 97 14.20 -19.28 7.65
N PRO A 98 14.43 -18.55 8.76
CA PRO A 98 13.41 -17.69 9.34
C PRO A 98 13.12 -16.45 8.50
N ASP A 99 11.88 -15.97 8.59
CA ASP A 99 11.40 -14.73 7.99
C ASP A 99 12.29 -13.53 8.34
N TYR A 100 12.75 -13.40 9.59
CA TYR A 100 13.64 -12.29 9.99
C TYR A 100 15.01 -12.34 9.30
N VAL A 101 15.56 -13.53 9.05
CA VAL A 101 16.82 -13.71 8.31
C VAL A 101 16.61 -13.36 6.84
N LEU A 102 15.51 -13.87 6.25
CA LEU A 102 15.14 -13.56 4.88
C LEU A 102 14.91 -12.06 4.69
N ASN A 103 14.14 -11.43 5.57
CA ASN A 103 13.81 -10.00 5.54
C ASN A 103 15.07 -9.14 5.60
N ARG A 104 16.03 -9.51 6.46
CA ARG A 104 17.32 -8.81 6.51
C ARG A 104 18.10 -8.93 5.21
N LEU A 105 18.18 -10.14 4.64
CA LEU A 105 18.89 -10.35 3.36
C LEU A 105 18.24 -9.56 2.23
N LEU A 106 16.90 -9.54 2.17
CA LEU A 106 16.15 -8.73 1.21
C LEU A 106 16.40 -7.23 1.40
N GLY A 107 16.48 -6.76 2.65
CA GLY A 107 16.89 -5.39 2.99
C GLY A 107 18.29 -5.06 2.46
N GLN A 108 19.28 -5.91 2.71
CA GLN A 108 20.64 -5.73 2.20
C GLN A 108 20.70 -5.73 0.67
N ILE A 109 19.94 -6.60 0.01
CA ILE A 109 19.82 -6.62 -1.46
C ILE A 109 19.21 -5.31 -1.95
N ALA A 110 18.16 -4.82 -1.29
CA ALA A 110 17.47 -3.60 -1.69
C ALA A 110 18.33 -2.35 -1.53
N GLU A 111 19.04 -2.25 -0.41
CA GLU A 111 19.99 -1.18 -0.11
C GLU A 111 21.11 -1.12 -1.15
N LYS A 112 21.69 -2.27 -1.51
CA LYS A 112 22.86 -2.33 -2.40
C LYS A 112 22.50 -2.32 -3.89
N LYS A 113 21.47 -3.07 -4.29
CA LYS A 113 21.18 -3.35 -5.71
C LYS A 113 20.00 -2.57 -6.22
N SER A 114 18.80 -3.01 -5.85
CA SER A 114 17.58 -2.37 -6.33
C SER A 114 16.46 -2.60 -5.36
N GLN A 115 15.67 -1.55 -5.21
CA GLN A 115 14.49 -1.57 -4.37
C GLN A 115 13.26 -2.16 -5.10
N ASN A 116 13.43 -2.73 -6.31
CA ASN A 116 12.37 -3.44 -7.02
C ASN A 116 12.52 -4.96 -6.82
N ILE A 117 12.19 -5.43 -5.62
CA ILE A 117 12.25 -6.85 -5.28
C ILE A 117 10.84 -7.44 -5.27
N ILE A 118 10.65 -8.53 -6.01
CA ILE A 118 9.42 -9.33 -5.97
C ILE A 118 9.76 -10.67 -5.31
N LEU A 119 9.06 -10.98 -4.23
CA LEU A 119 9.14 -12.26 -3.54
C LEU A 119 7.86 -13.05 -3.80
N ILE A 120 7.97 -14.23 -4.37
CA ILE A 120 6.83 -15.13 -4.63
C ILE A 120 7.00 -16.39 -3.79
N LEU A 121 6.04 -16.65 -2.92
CA LEU A 121 6.05 -17.78 -1.99
C LEU A 121 4.86 -18.72 -2.30
N ASP A 122 5.15 -19.88 -2.89
CA ASP A 122 4.21 -20.99 -3.07
C ASP A 122 4.44 -22.09 -2.02
N CYS A 123 4.23 -21.70 -0.76
CA CYS A 123 4.38 -22.50 0.46
C CYS A 123 3.32 -22.15 1.52
N CYS A 124 3.14 -22.99 2.54
CA CYS A 124 2.27 -22.69 3.69
C CYS A 124 3.09 -22.41 4.96
N HIS A 125 2.63 -21.47 5.79
CA HIS A 125 3.22 -21.23 7.12
C HIS A 125 2.45 -21.96 8.25
N SER A 126 1.24 -22.48 7.97
CA SER A 126 0.45 -23.23 8.95
C SER A 126 1.11 -24.59 9.27
N GLY A 127 1.87 -24.65 10.36
CA GLY A 127 2.23 -25.92 11.00
C GLY A 127 0.96 -26.55 11.58
N GLY A 128 0.34 -27.48 10.86
CA GLY A 128 -0.87 -28.15 11.33
C GLY A 128 -0.57 -29.14 12.45
N MET A 129 -1.17 -28.94 13.63
CA MET A 129 -1.37 -29.97 14.65
C MET A 129 -2.53 -30.93 14.30
N ASP A 130 -3.18 -30.76 13.14
CA ASP A 130 -4.34 -31.56 12.77
C ASP A 130 -3.93 -32.98 12.35
N ARG A 131 -4.62 -33.96 12.91
CA ARG A 131 -4.44 -35.39 12.65
C ARG A 131 -4.92 -35.82 11.26
N ASP A 132 -5.16 -34.88 10.34
CA ASP A 132 -5.66 -35.18 9.00
C ASP A 132 -4.60 -35.00 7.91
N VAL A 133 -4.39 -36.10 7.19
CA VAL A 133 -3.35 -36.35 6.20
C VAL A 133 -3.73 -35.68 4.87
N ASP A 134 -3.79 -34.34 4.83
CA ASP A 134 -3.89 -33.63 3.56
C ASP A 134 -2.53 -33.64 2.85
N LYS A 135 -2.27 -34.71 2.07
CA LYS A 135 -1.02 -34.90 1.30
C LYS A 135 -0.77 -33.82 0.24
N THR A 136 -1.75 -32.97 -0.04
CA THR A 136 -1.63 -31.90 -1.04
C THR A 136 -1.07 -30.60 -0.46
N ALA A 137 -0.97 -30.49 0.88
CA ALA A 137 -0.54 -29.28 1.56
C ALA A 137 1.00 -29.13 1.59
N ARG A 138 1.48 -27.93 1.30
CA ARG A 138 2.91 -27.58 1.34
C ARG A 138 3.39 -27.08 2.71
N SER A 139 3.17 -27.86 3.77
CA SER A 139 3.69 -27.58 5.13
C SER A 139 4.38 -28.79 5.77
N VAL A 140 5.30 -28.54 6.70
CA VAL A 140 5.94 -29.58 7.54
C VAL A 140 5.72 -29.27 9.01
N ARG A 141 5.49 -30.33 9.82
CA ARG A 141 5.34 -30.23 11.27
C ARG A 141 6.55 -29.55 11.90
N SER A 142 6.26 -28.50 12.65
CA SER A 142 7.25 -27.71 13.36
C SER A 142 7.68 -28.40 14.65
N ASP A 143 8.97 -28.32 14.97
CA ASP A 143 9.49 -28.60 16.32
C ASP A 143 9.65 -27.27 17.05
N SER A 144 9.43 -27.26 18.36
CA SER A 144 9.28 -26.06 19.19
C SER A 144 10.56 -25.21 19.40
N TYR A 145 11.64 -25.42 18.63
CA TYR A 145 12.94 -24.83 18.94
C TYR A 145 13.67 -24.22 17.74
N ILE A 146 13.94 -22.93 17.85
CA ILE A 146 14.86 -22.17 16.99
C ILE A 146 15.96 -21.55 17.87
N PRO A 147 17.25 -21.72 17.54
CA PRO A 147 18.33 -21.08 18.30
C PRO A 147 18.24 -19.55 18.23
N VAL A 148 18.33 -18.87 19.38
CA VAL A 148 18.23 -17.41 19.48
C VAL A 148 19.35 -16.71 18.69
N ASP A 149 20.50 -17.33 18.56
CA ASP A 149 21.68 -16.84 17.85
C ASP A 149 21.77 -17.34 16.40
N LEU A 150 20.73 -18.02 15.88
CA LEU A 150 20.73 -18.54 14.52
C LEU A 150 20.95 -17.41 13.50
N ASP A 151 22.02 -17.52 12.70
CA ASP A 151 22.44 -16.53 11.70
C ASP A 151 22.66 -15.12 12.25
N ARG A 152 23.06 -14.98 13.51
CA ARG A 152 23.33 -13.70 14.17
C ARG A 152 24.17 -12.73 13.34
N GLN A 153 25.15 -13.24 12.61
CA GLN A 153 26.01 -12.46 11.70
C GLN A 153 25.28 -11.83 10.51
N ILE A 154 24.10 -12.33 10.15
CA ILE A 154 23.28 -11.80 9.06
C ILE A 154 22.38 -10.68 9.60
N TRP A 155 21.69 -10.92 10.71
CA TRP A 155 20.63 -10.02 11.22
C TRP A 155 21.06 -9.01 12.28
N GLN A 156 22.22 -9.16 12.94
CA GLN A 156 22.73 -8.10 13.81
C GLN A 156 23.43 -6.99 13.02
N GLY A 157 22.87 -5.78 13.09
CA GLY A 157 23.59 -4.54 12.79
C GLY A 157 24.59 -4.19 13.91
N LYS A 158 25.51 -3.26 13.64
CA LYS A 158 26.41 -2.73 14.68
C LYS A 158 25.57 -2.04 15.77
N GLY A 159 25.35 -2.70 16.91
CA GLY A 159 24.96 -2.05 18.18
C GLY A 159 23.48 -2.07 18.61
N GLU A 160 22.60 -2.90 18.05
CA GLU A 160 21.18 -2.96 18.47
C GLU A 160 20.78 -4.26 19.18
N ALA A 161 19.90 -4.13 20.19
CA ALA A 161 19.21 -5.26 20.82
C ALA A 161 18.22 -5.90 19.83
N VAL A 162 17.99 -7.22 19.97
CA VAL A 162 17.17 -8.04 19.06
C VAL A 162 15.71 -7.57 19.08
N SER A 163 15.34 -6.64 18.20
CA SER A 163 13.97 -6.21 18.02
C SER A 163 13.52 -6.48 16.60
N TYR A 164 12.84 -7.60 16.38
CA TYR A 164 12.17 -7.90 15.12
C TYR A 164 10.84 -7.12 15.05
N ARG A 165 10.95 -5.81 14.79
CA ARG A 165 9.79 -4.88 14.83
C ARG A 165 9.11 -4.63 13.50
N THR A 166 9.58 -5.21 12.39
CA THR A 166 8.96 -4.93 11.09
C THR A 166 8.12 -6.11 10.60
N LYS A 167 6.80 -6.05 10.86
CA LYS A 167 5.78 -6.76 10.03
C LYS A 167 5.87 -6.33 8.55
N SER A 168 6.56 -5.23 8.24
CA SER A 168 6.71 -4.73 6.89
C SER A 168 7.90 -5.39 6.21
N LEU A 169 7.62 -6.17 5.17
CA LEU A 169 8.56 -6.48 4.09
C LEU A 169 8.88 -5.18 3.33
N SER A 170 9.48 -4.20 4.02
CA SER A 170 9.61 -2.82 3.54
C SER A 170 10.29 -2.66 2.18
N PRO A 171 11.22 -3.52 1.72
CA PRO A 171 11.81 -3.34 0.40
C PRO A 171 11.15 -4.13 -0.74
N CYS A 172 10.24 -5.07 -0.47
CA CYS A 172 9.76 -6.01 -1.50
C CYS A 172 8.25 -6.09 -1.61
N VAL A 173 7.80 -6.58 -2.77
CA VAL A 173 6.43 -6.97 -3.03
C VAL A 173 6.32 -8.47 -2.84
N LEU A 174 5.54 -8.91 -1.86
CA LEU A 174 5.27 -10.32 -1.59
C LEU A 174 4.00 -10.77 -2.31
N LEU A 175 4.11 -11.85 -3.09
CA LEU A 175 3.00 -12.65 -3.56
C LEU A 175 3.00 -14.00 -2.82
N ALA A 176 2.15 -14.12 -1.81
CA ALA A 176 1.98 -15.35 -1.05
C ALA A 176 0.82 -16.17 -1.60
N ALA A 177 1.01 -17.48 -1.66
CA ALA A 177 0.03 -18.39 -2.22
C ALA A 177 -1.25 -18.52 -1.37
N CYS A 178 -1.19 -18.33 -0.06
CA CYS A 178 -2.34 -18.47 0.84
C CYS A 178 -2.26 -17.48 2.02
N GLY A 179 -3.36 -17.32 2.76
CA GLY A 179 -3.38 -16.60 4.04
C GLY A 179 -2.61 -17.32 5.16
N ALA A 180 -2.38 -16.62 6.28
CA ALA A 180 -1.59 -17.11 7.42
C ALA A 180 -2.12 -18.42 8.04
N ASP A 181 -3.44 -18.61 8.06
CA ASP A 181 -4.10 -19.81 8.60
C ASP A 181 -4.60 -20.78 7.50
N GLU A 182 -4.22 -20.53 6.25
CA GLU A 182 -4.59 -21.37 5.10
C GLU A 182 -3.40 -22.22 4.63
N LYS A 183 -3.68 -23.19 3.73
CA LYS A 183 -2.67 -24.06 3.13
C LYS A 183 -2.56 -23.81 1.62
N ALA A 184 -1.36 -23.53 1.15
CA ALA A 184 -0.98 -23.69 -0.24
C ALA A 184 -1.01 -25.18 -0.66
N ARG A 185 -1.69 -25.46 -1.77
CA ARG A 185 -1.98 -26.83 -2.21
C ARG A 185 -1.32 -27.15 -3.54
N GLU A 186 -1.00 -28.41 -3.75
CA GLU A 186 -0.70 -28.97 -5.06
C GLU A 186 -1.95 -29.49 -5.77
N PHE A 187 -1.95 -29.45 -7.09
CA PHE A 187 -2.93 -30.15 -7.90
C PHE A 187 -2.30 -30.73 -9.16
N THR A 188 -2.95 -31.73 -9.72
CA THR A 188 -2.62 -32.29 -11.02
C THR A 188 -3.29 -31.44 -12.10
N ARG A 189 -2.49 -30.91 -13.00
CA ARG A 189 -2.95 -30.12 -14.15
C ARG A 189 -3.57 -31.01 -15.23
N PRO A 190 -4.31 -30.43 -16.20
CA PRO A 190 -4.87 -31.18 -17.33
C PRO A 190 -3.82 -31.95 -18.16
N ASP A 191 -2.57 -31.48 -18.18
CA ASP A 191 -1.44 -32.13 -18.87
C ASP A 191 -0.79 -33.27 -18.07
N GLY A 192 -1.35 -33.61 -16.91
CA GLY A 192 -0.84 -34.67 -16.02
C GLY A 192 0.32 -34.24 -15.10
N THR A 193 0.82 -33.02 -15.22
CA THR A 193 1.90 -32.51 -14.34
C THR A 193 1.34 -32.06 -12.99
N VAL A 194 2.09 -32.31 -11.92
CA VAL A 194 1.75 -31.83 -10.57
C VAL A 194 2.46 -30.49 -10.30
N GLY A 195 1.82 -29.60 -9.55
CA GLY A 195 2.51 -28.48 -8.92
C GLY A 195 1.58 -27.58 -8.13
N GLY A 196 2.15 -26.49 -7.60
CA GLY A 196 1.42 -25.54 -6.77
C GLY A 196 0.22 -24.93 -7.52
N ARG A 197 -0.93 -24.93 -6.86
CA ARG A 197 -2.18 -24.39 -7.40
C ARG A 197 -2.03 -22.91 -7.73
N PHE A 198 -1.44 -22.16 -6.81
CA PHE A 198 -1.15 -20.74 -6.98
C PHE A 198 -0.25 -20.47 -8.19
N THR A 199 0.93 -21.11 -8.28
CA THR A 199 1.85 -20.89 -9.40
C THR A 199 1.20 -21.22 -10.76
N SER A 200 0.35 -22.25 -10.80
CA SER A 200 -0.26 -22.71 -12.05
C SER A 200 -1.30 -21.74 -12.61
N GLU A 201 -2.00 -21.00 -11.74
CA GLU A 201 -2.90 -19.91 -12.16
C GLU A 201 -2.14 -18.59 -12.35
N LEU A 202 -1.08 -18.33 -11.57
CA LEU A 202 -0.29 -17.11 -11.68
C LEU A 202 0.47 -16.99 -13.00
N ILE A 203 1.08 -18.08 -13.48
CA ILE A 203 1.93 -18.04 -14.69
C ILE A 203 1.15 -17.65 -15.96
N PRO A 204 -0.04 -18.22 -16.25
CA PRO A 204 -0.88 -17.75 -17.37
C PRO A 204 -1.22 -16.26 -17.29
N LEU A 205 -1.49 -15.73 -16.09
CA LEU A 205 -1.76 -14.31 -15.90
C LEU A 205 -0.52 -13.45 -16.19
N LEU A 206 0.65 -13.86 -15.70
CA LEU A 206 1.92 -13.18 -15.95
C LEU A 206 2.26 -13.11 -17.45
N ARG A 207 1.91 -14.14 -18.23
CA ARG A 207 2.12 -14.15 -19.69
C ARG A 207 1.18 -13.24 -20.46
N GLN A 208 -0.03 -13.04 -19.96
CA GLN A 208 -1.04 -12.21 -20.62
C GLN A 208 -0.88 -10.73 -20.25
N ALA A 209 -0.35 -10.46 -19.06
CA ALA A 209 -0.25 -9.11 -18.52
C ALA A 209 0.88 -8.29 -19.15
N PRO A 210 0.64 -7.01 -19.49
CA PRO A 210 1.71 -6.06 -19.80
C PRO A 210 2.46 -5.66 -18.52
N LEU A 211 3.42 -6.47 -18.11
CA LEU A 211 4.08 -6.39 -16.79
C LEU A 211 4.80 -5.06 -16.49
N GLY A 212 5.11 -4.26 -17.51
CA GLY A 212 5.66 -2.90 -17.35
C GLY A 212 4.64 -1.87 -16.88
N CYS A 213 3.35 -2.20 -16.87
CA CYS A 213 2.31 -1.36 -16.26
C CYS A 213 1.40 -2.14 -15.30
N THR A 214 1.35 -3.47 -15.35
CA THR A 214 0.55 -4.29 -14.44
C THR A 214 1.20 -4.42 -13.07
N THR A 215 0.47 -4.10 -12.00
CA THR A 215 0.97 -4.24 -10.62
C THR A 215 0.79 -5.66 -10.08
N ALA A 216 1.55 -6.02 -9.05
CA ALA A 216 1.38 -7.29 -8.34
C ALA A 216 -0.02 -7.42 -7.70
N THR A 217 -0.55 -6.29 -7.21
CA THR A 217 -1.91 -6.19 -6.68
C THR A 217 -2.95 -6.47 -7.76
N GLU A 218 -2.79 -5.92 -8.97
CA GLU A 218 -3.69 -6.18 -10.10
C GLU A 218 -3.66 -7.66 -10.52
N LEU A 219 -2.49 -8.32 -10.46
CA LEU A 219 -2.34 -9.75 -10.73
C LEU A 219 -3.09 -10.59 -9.69
N ILE A 220 -2.86 -10.38 -8.39
CA ILE A 220 -3.54 -11.15 -7.32
C ILE A 220 -5.05 -10.96 -7.34
N ASN A 221 -5.52 -9.79 -7.78
CA ASN A 221 -6.95 -9.49 -7.86
C ASN A 221 -7.64 -10.05 -9.10
N GLN A 222 -6.90 -10.69 -10.01
CA GLN A 222 -7.52 -11.43 -11.11
C GLN A 222 -8.38 -12.56 -10.58
N ARG A 223 -9.46 -12.85 -11.31
CA ARG A 223 -10.50 -13.77 -10.87
C ARG A 223 -9.95 -15.18 -10.61
N GLU A 224 -9.04 -15.61 -11.48
CA GLU A 224 -8.35 -16.89 -11.48
C GLU A 224 -7.62 -17.13 -10.14
N LEU A 225 -7.05 -16.08 -9.54
CA LEU A 225 -6.37 -16.14 -8.25
C LEU A 225 -7.31 -15.86 -7.07
N ARG A 226 -8.22 -14.89 -7.22
CA ARG A 226 -9.14 -14.46 -6.14
C ARG A 226 -10.19 -15.51 -5.79
N GLU A 227 -10.66 -16.27 -6.78
CA GLU A 227 -11.68 -17.30 -6.62
C GLU A 227 -11.07 -18.71 -6.45
N LEU A 228 -9.78 -18.81 -6.08
CA LEU A 228 -9.13 -20.09 -5.82
C LEU A 228 -9.83 -20.86 -4.69
N PRO A 229 -10.29 -22.10 -4.94
CA PRO A 229 -10.91 -22.90 -3.89
C PRO A 229 -9.94 -23.28 -2.76
N ASN A 230 -10.36 -23.02 -1.52
CA ASN A 230 -9.64 -23.39 -0.28
C ASN A 230 -8.24 -22.78 -0.14
N GLN A 231 -7.97 -21.67 -0.83
CA GLN A 231 -6.69 -20.97 -0.82
C GLN A 231 -6.91 -19.53 -1.27
N SER A 232 -6.44 -18.55 -0.49
CA SER A 232 -6.60 -17.12 -0.75
C SER A 232 -5.23 -16.46 -0.94
N PRO A 233 -4.72 -16.34 -2.18
CA PRO A 233 -3.47 -15.63 -2.45
C PRO A 233 -3.47 -14.20 -1.90
N ARG A 234 -2.30 -13.73 -1.48
CA ARG A 234 -2.11 -12.41 -0.87
C ARG A 234 -1.01 -11.64 -1.57
N CYS A 235 -1.19 -10.33 -1.63
CA CYS A 235 -0.16 -9.37 -2.00
C CYS A 235 0.16 -8.52 -0.75
N ALA A 236 1.44 -8.33 -0.43
CA ALA A 236 1.87 -7.48 0.68
C ALA A 236 3.16 -6.72 0.33
N GLY A 237 3.51 -5.74 1.17
CA GLY A 237 4.74 -4.96 1.05
C GLY A 237 4.54 -3.57 0.43
N GLY A 238 5.35 -2.61 0.88
CA GLY A 238 5.17 -1.17 0.64
C GLY A 238 5.40 -0.68 -0.79
N ARG A 239 5.51 -1.59 -1.78
CA ARG A 239 5.75 -1.27 -3.19
C ARG A 239 4.83 -2.03 -4.13
N SER A 240 3.77 -2.64 -3.61
CA SER A 240 2.86 -3.52 -4.36
C SER A 240 2.15 -2.84 -5.54
N ASN A 241 2.10 -1.51 -5.52
CA ASN A 241 1.49 -0.65 -6.54
C ASN A 241 2.45 -0.24 -7.65
N ARG A 242 3.70 -0.69 -7.61
CA ARG A 242 4.61 -0.56 -8.77
C ARG A 242 4.27 -1.61 -9.81
N PRO A 243 4.52 -1.32 -11.10
CA PRO A 243 4.50 -2.35 -12.12
C PRO A 243 5.38 -3.53 -11.73
N PHE A 244 4.92 -4.73 -12.06
CA PHE A 244 5.58 -5.99 -11.73
C PHE A 244 7.01 -6.00 -12.30
N LEU A 245 7.20 -5.54 -13.53
CA LEU A 245 8.53 -5.22 -14.05
C LEU A 245 8.72 -3.71 -14.05
N ASN A 246 9.80 -3.24 -13.44
CA ASN A 246 10.19 -1.83 -13.47
C ASN A 246 10.81 -1.48 -14.84
N ILE A 247 9.97 -1.47 -15.86
CA ILE A 247 10.28 -0.96 -17.20
C ILE A 247 9.77 0.48 -17.19
N ASP A 248 10.56 1.44 -17.68
CA ASP A 248 10.18 2.85 -17.80
C ASP A 248 9.11 3.04 -18.90
N LEU A 249 7.98 2.34 -18.77
CA LEU A 249 6.77 2.57 -19.55
C LEU A 249 5.88 3.48 -18.70
N PRO A 250 5.39 4.61 -19.25
CA PRO A 250 4.40 5.41 -18.55
C PRO A 250 3.15 4.56 -18.39
N ALA A 251 2.95 4.00 -17.19
CA ALA A 251 1.70 3.37 -16.80
C ALA A 251 0.68 4.50 -16.55
N THR A 252 0.13 5.06 -17.63
CA THR A 252 -0.97 6.00 -17.54
C THR A 252 -2.28 5.24 -17.55
N GLY A 253 -3.07 5.40 -16.48
CA GLY A 253 -4.46 4.92 -16.43
C GLY A 253 -4.70 3.70 -15.54
N VAL A 254 -5.98 3.44 -15.30
CA VAL A 254 -6.52 2.40 -14.42
C VAL A 254 -6.99 1.19 -15.22
N LEU A 255 -6.85 -0.01 -14.67
CA LEU A 255 -7.28 -1.24 -15.35
C LEU A 255 -8.79 -1.22 -15.64
N LEU A 256 -9.17 -1.44 -16.90
CA LEU A 256 -10.55 -1.66 -17.31
C LEU A 256 -10.93 -3.13 -17.11
N THR A 257 -11.95 -3.36 -16.30
CA THR A 257 -12.48 -4.73 -16.06
C THR A 257 -13.92 -4.84 -16.57
N PRO A 258 -14.29 -5.92 -17.28
CA PRO A 258 -15.69 -6.14 -17.65
C PRO A 258 -16.56 -6.30 -16.41
N GLN A 259 -17.69 -5.60 -16.32
CA GLN A 259 -18.66 -5.84 -15.26
C GLN A 259 -19.40 -7.16 -15.54
N LYS A 260 -19.59 -8.02 -14.52
CA LYS A 260 -20.33 -9.28 -14.68
C LYS A 260 -21.68 -8.99 -15.34
N ARG A 261 -22.01 -9.73 -16.41
CA ARG A 261 -23.34 -9.69 -17.03
C ARG A 261 -24.39 -10.01 -15.96
N PRO A 262 -25.50 -9.26 -15.86
CA PRO A 262 -26.67 -9.76 -15.16
C PRO A 262 -27.11 -11.09 -15.78
N SER A 263 -27.88 -11.88 -15.03
CA SER A 263 -28.33 -13.21 -15.46
C SER A 263 -28.97 -13.19 -16.85
N ARG A 264 -29.01 -14.37 -17.48
CA ARG A 264 -29.38 -14.66 -18.88
C ARG A 264 -30.76 -14.12 -19.35
N THR A 265 -31.49 -13.41 -18.48
CA THR A 265 -32.79 -12.79 -18.69
C THR A 265 -32.76 -11.30 -19.02
N GLU A 266 -31.62 -10.60 -18.94
CA GLU A 266 -31.52 -9.21 -19.43
C GLU A 266 -31.01 -9.15 -20.88
N LEU A 267 -31.88 -8.64 -21.73
CA LEU A 267 -31.92 -8.77 -23.19
C LEU A 267 -30.80 -8.07 -23.98
N SER A 268 -30.77 -8.46 -25.26
CA SER A 268 -29.96 -8.08 -26.42
C SER A 268 -29.56 -6.62 -26.66
N ASN A 269 -29.99 -5.65 -25.84
CA ASN A 269 -29.81 -4.21 -26.09
C ASN A 269 -29.12 -3.43 -24.96
N SER A 270 -28.62 -4.07 -23.89
CA SER A 270 -27.88 -3.36 -22.85
C SER A 270 -26.45 -3.03 -23.31
N LEU A 271 -26.03 -1.78 -23.05
CA LEU A 271 -24.65 -1.36 -23.28
C LEU A 271 -23.69 -2.18 -22.42
N GLN A 272 -22.55 -2.54 -22.99
CA GLN A 272 -21.51 -3.24 -22.24
C GLN A 272 -20.98 -2.30 -21.14
N LYS A 273 -21.04 -2.78 -19.91
CA LYS A 273 -20.55 -2.06 -18.74
C LYS A 273 -19.14 -2.52 -18.38
N PHE A 274 -18.29 -1.55 -18.10
CA PHE A 274 -16.94 -1.77 -17.60
C PHE A 274 -16.79 -1.15 -16.22
N ARG A 275 -15.81 -1.61 -15.46
CA ARG A 275 -15.51 -1.14 -14.11
C ARG A 275 -14.05 -0.71 -14.05
N VAL A 276 -13.83 0.43 -13.40
CA VAL A 276 -12.51 0.92 -12.98
C VAL A 276 -12.50 1.08 -11.47
N GLU A 277 -11.39 0.75 -10.81
CA GLU A 277 -11.22 0.89 -9.35
C GLU A 277 -10.87 2.33 -8.95
N ILE A 278 -11.58 3.29 -9.54
CA ILE A 278 -11.54 4.69 -9.13
C ILE A 278 -12.95 5.26 -9.10
N GLY A 279 -13.27 5.94 -8.01
CA GLY A 279 -14.60 6.45 -7.71
C GLY A 279 -14.62 7.90 -7.24
N SER A 280 -15.65 8.25 -6.49
CA SER A 280 -15.87 9.60 -5.94
C SER A 280 -14.70 10.08 -5.08
N PHE A 281 -13.97 9.14 -4.43
CA PHE A 281 -12.83 9.43 -3.56
C PHE A 281 -11.66 10.11 -4.24
N ILE A 282 -11.45 9.84 -5.54
CA ILE A 282 -10.46 10.55 -6.34
C ILE A 282 -11.10 11.60 -7.26
N GLY A 283 -12.37 11.90 -7.00
CA GLY A 283 -13.14 12.94 -7.64
C GLY A 283 -13.80 12.55 -8.96
N VAL A 284 -14.00 11.26 -9.24
CA VAL A 284 -14.83 10.88 -10.40
C VAL A 284 -16.27 11.32 -10.13
N LEU A 285 -16.90 11.99 -11.09
CA LEU A 285 -18.33 12.28 -11.05
C LEU A 285 -19.05 11.59 -12.22
N PRO A 286 -20.36 11.31 -12.10
CA PRO A 286 -21.17 10.90 -13.25
C PRO A 286 -20.94 11.84 -14.44
N GLY A 287 -20.74 11.26 -15.62
CA GLY A 287 -20.38 11.96 -16.84
C GLY A 287 -18.87 12.09 -17.10
N THR A 288 -17.99 11.79 -16.13
CA THR A 288 -16.52 11.81 -16.33
C THR A 288 -16.14 10.88 -17.47
N GLU A 289 -15.34 11.38 -18.41
CA GLU A 289 -14.93 10.65 -19.60
C GLU A 289 -13.57 9.98 -19.41
N PHE A 290 -13.46 8.79 -19.96
CA PHE A 290 -12.28 7.95 -19.90
C PHE A 290 -11.90 7.49 -21.29
N GLU A 291 -10.69 7.79 -21.73
CA GLU A 291 -10.13 7.18 -22.94
C GLU A 291 -9.54 5.81 -22.60
N ALA A 292 -9.97 4.79 -23.33
CA ALA A 292 -9.46 3.44 -23.20
C ALA A 292 -8.32 3.18 -24.18
N TYR A 293 -7.27 2.52 -23.70
CA TYR A 293 -6.09 2.14 -24.45
C TYR A 293 -5.81 0.66 -24.26
N ASN A 294 -5.38 -0.02 -25.32
CA ASN A 294 -4.92 -1.40 -25.22
C ASN A 294 -3.49 -1.48 -24.62
N PRO A 295 -2.97 -2.67 -24.32
CA PRO A 295 -1.61 -2.84 -23.82
C PRO A 295 -0.48 -2.27 -24.70
N ASN A 296 -0.74 -2.06 -26.00
CA ASN A 296 0.18 -1.44 -26.95
C ASN A 296 0.04 0.10 -26.99
N GLN A 297 -0.73 0.68 -26.07
CA GLN A 297 -1.04 2.11 -25.99
C GLN A 297 -1.83 2.65 -27.20
N GLU A 298 -2.52 1.78 -27.92
CA GLU A 298 -3.42 2.21 -29.00
C GLU A 298 -4.79 2.59 -28.41
N TYR A 299 -5.30 3.74 -28.82
CA TYR A 299 -6.63 4.21 -28.44
C TYR A 299 -7.71 3.24 -28.94
N LEU A 300 -8.65 2.91 -28.07
CA LEU A 300 -9.77 2.00 -28.34
C LEU A 300 -11.08 2.76 -28.50
N CYS A 301 -11.50 3.50 -27.47
CA CYS A 301 -12.75 4.24 -27.43
C CYS A 301 -12.82 5.15 -26.20
N THR A 302 -13.83 6.01 -26.14
CA THR A 302 -14.14 6.80 -24.95
C THR A 302 -15.32 6.21 -24.18
N PHE A 303 -15.16 6.05 -22.88
CA PHE A 303 -16.17 5.67 -21.92
C PHE A 303 -16.64 6.87 -21.11
N VAL A 304 -17.84 6.76 -20.54
CA VAL A 304 -18.40 7.74 -19.61
C VAL A 304 -18.77 7.03 -18.30
N ALA A 305 -18.43 7.61 -17.16
CA ALA A 305 -18.88 7.14 -15.86
C ALA A 305 -20.40 7.31 -15.74
N GLN A 306 -21.12 6.19 -15.72
CA GLN A 306 -22.57 6.17 -15.55
C GLN A 306 -22.96 6.16 -14.07
N SER A 307 -22.39 5.24 -13.30
CA SER A 307 -22.58 5.18 -11.85
C SER A 307 -21.23 5.23 -11.16
N VAL A 308 -21.15 6.05 -10.12
CA VAL A 308 -19.91 6.27 -9.37
C VAL A 308 -20.19 5.93 -7.92
N SER A 309 -19.41 5.00 -7.38
CA SER A 309 -19.31 4.71 -5.96
C SER A 309 -18.04 5.35 -5.41
N ASP A 310 -17.76 5.20 -4.13
CA ASP A 310 -16.59 5.83 -3.50
C ASP A 310 -15.26 5.31 -4.04
N ASP A 311 -15.14 3.99 -4.19
CA ASP A 311 -13.92 3.28 -4.58
C ASP A 311 -13.88 2.83 -6.04
N HIS A 312 -15.00 2.93 -6.78
CA HIS A 312 -15.08 2.46 -8.16
C HIS A 312 -16.11 3.21 -9.00
N SER A 313 -15.97 3.10 -10.31
CA SER A 313 -16.93 3.64 -11.28
C SER A 313 -17.31 2.59 -12.30
N ILE A 314 -18.59 2.60 -12.68
CA ILE A 314 -19.10 1.84 -13.80
C ILE A 314 -19.19 2.73 -15.02
N LEU A 315 -18.55 2.25 -16.08
CA LEU A 315 -18.33 2.94 -17.33
C LEU A 315 -19.21 2.34 -18.42
N VAL A 316 -19.76 3.19 -19.28
CA VAL A 316 -20.49 2.81 -20.50
C VAL A 316 -19.88 3.53 -21.71
N GLY A 317 -19.88 2.89 -22.87
CA GLY A 317 -19.30 3.49 -24.08
C GLY A 317 -20.04 4.78 -24.45
N LYS A 318 -19.29 5.87 -24.70
CA LYS A 318 -19.84 7.19 -25.03
C LYS A 318 -20.75 7.14 -26.26
N ASP A 319 -20.33 6.39 -27.27
CA ASP A 319 -21.04 6.28 -28.56
C ASP A 319 -22.00 5.08 -28.65
N ALA A 320 -22.33 4.44 -27.52
CA ALA A 320 -23.25 3.31 -27.44
C ALA A 320 -22.89 2.07 -28.31
N GLN A 321 -21.69 2.01 -28.88
CA GLN A 321 -21.23 0.87 -29.67
C GLN A 321 -20.68 -0.26 -28.79
N ARG A 322 -20.86 -1.51 -29.22
CA ARG A 322 -20.14 -2.64 -28.63
C ARG A 322 -18.68 -2.54 -29.04
N VAL A 323 -17.81 -2.30 -28.07
CA VAL A 323 -16.36 -2.24 -28.29
C VAL A 323 -15.74 -3.50 -27.71
N ASN A 324 -14.92 -4.20 -28.50
CA ASN A 324 -14.09 -5.28 -27.97
C ASN A 324 -12.93 -4.65 -27.21
N ILE A 325 -12.92 -4.81 -25.89
CA ILE A 325 -11.84 -4.33 -25.02
C ILE A 325 -10.95 -5.53 -24.69
N PRO A 326 -9.71 -5.59 -25.20
CA PRO A 326 -8.77 -6.63 -24.86
C PRO A 326 -8.54 -6.69 -23.33
N PRO A 327 -8.23 -7.88 -22.77
CA PRO A 327 -7.74 -7.98 -21.40
C PRO A 327 -6.56 -7.02 -21.17
N TRP A 328 -6.43 -6.52 -19.94
CA TRP A 328 -5.37 -5.59 -19.55
C TRP A 328 -5.41 -4.20 -20.20
N SER A 329 -6.49 -3.84 -20.89
CA SER A 329 -6.70 -2.47 -21.36
C SER A 329 -6.82 -1.50 -20.18
N ARG A 330 -6.32 -0.28 -20.35
CA ARG A 330 -6.35 0.76 -19.32
C ARG A 330 -7.23 1.93 -19.76
N ALA A 331 -7.88 2.57 -18.79
CA ALA A 331 -8.61 3.80 -18.95
C ALA A 331 -7.85 4.96 -18.32
N VAL A 332 -7.69 6.04 -19.08
CA VAL A 332 -7.17 7.31 -18.58
C VAL A 332 -8.32 8.29 -18.54
N VAL A 333 -8.47 9.04 -17.45
CA VAL A 333 -9.46 10.12 -17.43
C VAL A 333 -9.05 11.14 -18.49
N SER A 334 -9.93 11.41 -19.45
CA SER A 334 -9.67 12.39 -20.51
C SER A 334 -10.42 13.69 -20.28
N ASP A 335 -11.62 13.61 -19.71
CA ASP A 335 -12.42 14.78 -19.35
C ASP A 335 -13.11 14.56 -18.01
N TRP A 336 -12.62 15.27 -17.00
CA TRP A 336 -13.23 15.24 -15.68
C TRP A 336 -14.51 16.07 -15.65
N LYS A 337 -15.62 15.47 -15.22
CA LYS A 337 -16.81 16.27 -14.87
C LYS A 337 -16.67 16.78 -13.44
N GLY A 338 -16.91 18.07 -13.25
CA GLY A 338 -16.80 18.76 -11.96
C GLY A 338 -16.35 20.22 -12.11
N PRO A 339 -16.49 21.05 -11.06
CA PRO A 339 -15.97 22.41 -11.08
C PRO A 339 -14.44 22.38 -11.21
N GLN A 340 -13.90 23.28 -12.05
CA GLN A 340 -12.46 23.52 -12.09
C GLN A 340 -12.01 24.15 -10.77
N LEU A 341 -10.98 23.58 -10.15
CA LEU A 341 -10.41 24.16 -8.94
C LEU A 341 -9.46 25.29 -9.30
N ARG A 342 -9.58 26.38 -8.57
CA ARG A 342 -8.83 27.61 -8.80
C ARG A 342 -7.74 27.75 -7.75
N ILE A 343 -6.51 27.95 -8.19
CA ILE A 343 -5.37 28.22 -7.31
C ILE A 343 -4.87 29.64 -7.50
N HIS A 344 -4.75 30.40 -6.42
CA HIS A 344 -4.06 31.69 -6.46
C HIS A 344 -2.58 31.48 -6.15
N ILE A 345 -1.73 31.86 -7.11
CA ILE A 345 -0.30 31.98 -6.94
C ILE A 345 0.04 33.47 -7.01
N PRO A 346 0.50 34.10 -5.92
CA PRO A 346 0.76 35.53 -5.89
C PRO A 346 1.94 35.88 -6.78
N GLU A 347 1.92 37.11 -7.31
CA GLU A 347 3.01 37.64 -8.13
C GLU A 347 4.31 37.67 -7.31
N GLY A 348 5.42 37.21 -7.92
CA GLY A 348 6.71 37.10 -7.24
C GLY A 348 6.86 35.92 -6.28
N PHE A 349 5.92 34.97 -6.25
CA PHE A 349 6.07 33.75 -5.47
C PHE A 349 7.27 32.93 -5.96
N GLN A 350 8.25 32.72 -5.08
CA GLN A 350 9.56 32.16 -5.42
C GLN A 350 9.54 30.74 -6.02
N TYR A 351 8.44 30.00 -5.85
CA TYR A 351 8.26 28.64 -6.38
C TYR A 351 7.22 28.54 -7.51
N ALA A 352 6.80 29.67 -8.09
CA ALA A 352 5.75 29.66 -9.13
C ALA A 352 6.14 28.80 -10.34
N ALA A 353 7.41 28.85 -10.76
CA ALA A 353 7.93 28.05 -11.89
C ALA A 353 7.79 26.54 -11.69
N ASP A 354 7.86 26.06 -10.46
CA ASP A 354 7.72 24.63 -10.12
C ASP A 354 6.25 24.20 -10.09
N LEU A 355 5.32 25.14 -9.88
CA LEU A 355 3.88 24.86 -9.81
C LEU A 355 3.18 24.92 -11.17
N PHE A 356 3.63 25.77 -12.10
CA PHE A 356 2.98 25.89 -13.41
C PHE A 356 2.89 24.56 -14.19
N PRO A 357 3.91 23.67 -14.20
CA PRO A 357 3.81 22.37 -14.85
C PRO A 357 2.71 21.48 -14.26
N VAL A 358 2.47 21.56 -12.95
CA VAL A 358 1.40 20.80 -12.28
C VAL A 358 0.03 21.27 -12.77
N LEU A 359 -0.14 22.58 -12.94
CA LEU A 359 -1.39 23.17 -13.44
C LEU A 359 -1.61 22.92 -14.93
N ALA A 360 -0.53 22.77 -15.69
CA ALA A 360 -0.58 22.53 -17.13
C ALA A 360 -0.76 21.03 -17.50
N SER A 361 -0.62 20.11 -16.55
CA SER A 361 -0.62 18.66 -16.82
C SER A 361 -2.04 18.12 -17.11
N PRO A 362 -2.26 17.43 -18.24
CA PRO A 362 -3.54 16.77 -18.54
C PRO A 362 -3.81 15.56 -17.64
N PRO A 363 -5.08 15.20 -17.41
CA PRO A 363 -6.31 15.93 -17.75
C PRO A 363 -6.52 17.13 -16.81
N GLN A 364 -6.48 18.35 -17.37
CA GLN A 364 -6.43 19.59 -16.58
C GLN A 364 -7.71 19.78 -15.76
N ARG A 365 -7.56 19.96 -14.45
CA ARG A 365 -8.63 20.33 -13.50
C ARG A 365 -8.40 21.67 -12.81
N PHE A 366 -7.26 22.30 -13.04
CA PHE A 366 -6.78 23.42 -12.24
C PHE A 366 -6.56 24.65 -13.09
N VAL A 367 -6.99 25.81 -12.60
CA VAL A 367 -6.77 27.09 -13.26
C VAL A 367 -6.20 28.10 -12.28
N GLN A 368 -5.35 29.01 -12.76
CA GLN A 368 -4.85 30.09 -11.93
C GLN A 368 -5.95 31.13 -11.69
N ALA A 369 -6.19 31.47 -10.44
CA ALA A 369 -7.05 32.58 -10.05
C ALA A 369 -6.27 33.89 -10.09
N GLY A 370 -6.82 34.93 -10.73
CA GLY A 370 -6.22 36.26 -10.75
C GLY A 370 -6.19 36.93 -9.37
N ALA A 371 -7.18 36.64 -8.52
CA ALA A 371 -7.29 37.16 -7.16
C ALA A 371 -7.47 36.01 -6.14
N VAL A 372 -7.13 36.28 -4.87
CA VAL A 372 -7.19 35.26 -3.80
C VAL A 372 -8.63 34.83 -3.56
N GLU A 373 -9.55 35.79 -3.50
CA GLU A 373 -10.99 35.63 -3.25
C GLU A 373 -11.70 34.73 -4.27
N ASP A 374 -11.21 34.68 -5.50
CA ASP A 374 -11.75 33.82 -6.55
C ASP A 374 -11.24 32.38 -6.46
N ALA A 375 -10.14 32.17 -5.72
CA ALA A 375 -9.47 30.90 -5.61
C ALA A 375 -10.16 29.95 -4.63
N ASP A 376 -9.98 28.65 -4.83
CA ASP A 376 -10.34 27.62 -3.84
C ASP A 376 -9.15 27.35 -2.91
N ILE A 377 -7.93 27.50 -3.43
CA ILE A 377 -6.66 27.36 -2.72
C ILE A 377 -5.78 28.58 -3.02
N ALA A 378 -5.06 29.08 -2.03
CA ALA A 378 -4.04 30.11 -2.23
C ALA A 378 -2.71 29.67 -1.66
N VAL A 379 -1.62 29.89 -2.39
CA VAL A 379 -0.26 29.70 -1.88
C VAL A 379 0.36 31.04 -1.52
N LYS A 380 1.15 31.11 -0.44
CA LYS A 380 1.89 32.31 -0.05
C LYS A 380 3.13 31.94 0.76
N THR A 381 4.00 32.91 1.01
CA THR A 381 5.13 32.73 1.93
C THR A 381 4.87 33.53 3.21
N GLU A 382 4.94 32.87 4.37
CA GLU A 382 4.80 33.51 5.68
C GLU A 382 5.98 33.08 6.57
N GLY A 383 6.77 34.03 7.07
CA GLY A 383 7.87 33.73 7.99
C GLY A 383 8.95 32.78 7.43
N GLY A 384 9.16 32.76 6.11
CA GLY A 384 10.09 31.85 5.44
C GLY A 384 9.52 30.44 5.16
N GLU A 385 8.24 30.21 5.48
CA GLU A 385 7.54 28.96 5.18
C GLU A 385 6.56 29.14 4.03
N ILE A 386 6.31 28.07 3.28
CA ILE A 386 5.29 28.04 2.23
C ILE A 386 3.97 27.68 2.86
N VAL A 387 2.95 28.51 2.65
CA VAL A 387 1.63 28.33 3.21
C VAL A 387 0.64 28.06 2.09
N ILE A 388 -0.15 26.99 2.23
CA ILE A 388 -1.26 26.66 1.33
C ILE A 388 -2.56 26.80 2.12
N GLY A 389 -3.35 27.83 1.83
CA GLY A 389 -4.62 28.10 2.49
C GLY A 389 -5.81 27.67 1.64
N PHE A 390 -6.87 27.20 2.29
CA PHE A 390 -8.13 26.87 1.65
C PHE A 390 -9.06 28.09 1.74
N VAL A 391 -9.23 28.83 0.64
CA VAL A 391 -9.86 30.17 0.66
C VAL A 391 -11.37 30.09 0.88
N LYS A 392 -12.04 29.11 0.23
CA LYS A 392 -13.50 28.94 0.31
C LYS A 392 -13.94 27.91 1.35
N SER A 393 -13.02 27.39 2.15
CA SER A 393 -13.38 26.46 3.21
C SER A 393 -13.98 27.24 4.39
N GLN A 394 -15.10 26.74 4.94
CA GLN A 394 -15.72 27.31 6.14
C GLN A 394 -14.85 27.15 7.40
N ARG A 395 -13.87 26.22 7.35
CA ARG A 395 -12.86 26.01 8.40
C ARG A 395 -11.53 26.59 7.96
N GLU A 396 -10.81 27.22 8.88
CA GLU A 396 -9.47 27.75 8.62
C GLU A 396 -8.45 26.60 8.47
N ASN A 397 -8.51 25.92 7.34
CA ASN A 397 -7.57 24.90 6.95
C ASN A 397 -6.37 25.59 6.31
N ARG A 398 -5.19 25.41 6.90
CA ARG A 398 -3.94 25.96 6.41
C ARG A 398 -2.83 24.93 6.51
N ILE A 399 -2.10 24.77 5.42
CA ILE A 399 -0.95 23.88 5.31
C ILE A 399 0.28 24.76 5.36
N THR A 400 1.33 24.29 6.02
CA THR A 400 2.60 25.00 6.04
C THR A 400 3.72 24.03 5.81
N LEU A 401 4.56 24.35 4.83
CA LEU A 401 5.70 23.56 4.40
C LEU A 401 6.98 24.38 4.66
N PRO A 402 8.09 23.71 4.97
CA PRO A 402 9.37 24.40 5.09
C PRO A 402 9.73 25.07 3.76
N GLY A 403 10.41 26.22 3.84
CA GLY A 403 10.78 27.05 2.70
C GLY A 403 11.77 26.42 1.71
N ASN A 404 12.02 25.11 1.75
CA ASN A 404 12.88 24.35 0.85
C ASN A 404 12.25 23.01 0.43
N ALA A 405 10.91 22.90 0.48
CA ALA A 405 10.19 21.67 0.19
C ALA A 405 10.40 21.19 -1.25
N VAL A 406 11.32 20.23 -1.43
CA VAL A 406 11.62 19.55 -2.72
C VAL A 406 10.38 18.93 -3.37
N HIS A 407 9.34 18.66 -2.57
CA HIS A 407 8.10 18.01 -3.01
C HIS A 407 6.92 18.97 -3.19
N LEU A 408 7.14 20.29 -3.18
CA LEU A 408 6.06 21.29 -3.28
C LEU A 408 5.08 21.03 -4.45
N PRO A 409 5.53 20.73 -5.69
CA PRO A 409 4.62 20.44 -6.80
C PRO A 409 3.66 19.29 -6.50
N GLY A 410 4.18 18.17 -6.00
CA GLY A 410 3.39 17.00 -5.62
C GLY A 410 2.50 17.25 -4.41
N THR A 411 2.95 18.05 -3.44
CA THR A 411 2.12 18.46 -2.30
C THR A 411 0.95 19.31 -2.76
N VAL A 412 1.19 20.33 -3.60
CA VAL A 412 0.12 21.18 -4.16
C VAL A 412 -0.84 20.34 -4.97
N GLU A 413 -0.36 19.46 -5.86
CA GLU A 413 -1.21 18.55 -6.60
C GLU A 413 -2.11 17.70 -5.68
N GLY A 414 -1.52 17.10 -4.64
CA GLY A 414 -2.23 16.32 -3.65
C GLY A 414 -3.29 17.14 -2.91
N VAL A 415 -2.93 18.35 -2.49
CA VAL A 415 -3.85 19.28 -1.81
C VAL A 415 -5.00 19.68 -2.70
N ILE A 416 -4.76 19.95 -3.99
CA ILE A 416 -5.84 20.32 -4.90
C ILE A 416 -6.77 19.13 -5.16
N ARG A 417 -6.22 17.94 -5.44
CA ARG A 417 -7.02 16.70 -5.57
C ARG A 417 -7.83 16.42 -4.29
N PHE A 418 -7.26 16.71 -3.13
CA PHE A 418 -7.89 16.55 -1.83
C PHE A 418 -8.96 17.61 -1.50
N ASN A 419 -8.74 18.86 -1.89
CA ASN A 419 -9.72 19.94 -1.73
C ASN A 419 -10.97 19.68 -2.58
N TYR A 420 -10.78 19.13 -3.78
CA TYR A 420 -11.90 18.67 -4.62
C TYR A 420 -12.78 17.68 -3.86
N PHE A 421 -12.14 16.65 -3.27
CA PHE A 421 -12.80 15.62 -2.50
C PHE A 421 -13.65 16.21 -1.36
N LEU A 422 -13.10 17.18 -0.62
CA LEU A 422 -13.80 17.82 0.49
C LEU A 422 -15.06 18.60 0.06
N ASN A 423 -14.98 19.35 -1.04
CA ASN A 423 -16.08 20.24 -1.44
C ASN A 423 -17.09 19.62 -2.40
N CYS A 424 -16.77 18.47 -3.04
CA CYS A 424 -17.67 17.81 -3.97
C CYS A 424 -18.51 16.68 -3.34
N ALA A 425 -18.05 16.09 -2.23
CA ALA A 425 -18.72 14.95 -1.60
C ALA A 425 -19.50 15.31 -0.32
N ASN A 426 -19.23 16.46 0.32
CA ASN A 426 -19.91 16.85 1.55
C ASN A 426 -20.62 18.21 1.37
N LYS A 427 -21.95 18.22 1.49
CA LYS A 427 -22.77 19.44 1.44
C LYS A 427 -23.25 19.90 2.81
N THR A 428 -22.88 19.18 3.87
CA THR A 428 -23.38 19.42 5.22
C THR A 428 -22.20 19.50 6.19
N ASP A 429 -21.96 20.67 6.77
CA ASP A 429 -21.11 20.85 7.96
C ASP A 429 -21.79 20.17 9.16
N ALA A 430 -21.86 18.84 9.14
CA ALA A 430 -22.82 18.12 9.97
C ALA A 430 -22.34 17.87 11.41
N ILE A 431 -21.06 18.14 11.72
CA ILE A 431 -20.43 17.83 13.01
C ILE A 431 -19.71 19.07 13.54
N GLU A 432 -20.38 19.84 14.39
CA GLU A 432 -19.81 20.98 15.12
C GLU A 432 -19.29 20.54 16.51
N GLY A 433 -18.21 21.18 17.00
CA GLY A 433 -17.74 20.97 18.38
C GLY A 433 -16.79 19.77 18.62
N MET A 434 -16.21 19.18 17.57
CA MET A 434 -15.11 18.21 17.70
C MET A 434 -13.72 18.87 17.59
N GLY A 435 -12.80 18.43 18.43
CA GLY A 435 -11.39 18.82 18.43
C GLY A 435 -10.46 17.62 18.36
N LEU A 436 -9.28 17.84 17.77
CA LEU A 436 -8.19 16.87 17.77
C LEU A 436 -7.05 17.42 18.61
N GLU A 437 -6.50 16.57 19.46
CA GLU A 437 -5.31 16.82 20.26
C GLU A 437 -4.27 15.75 19.95
N MET A 438 -2.99 16.13 19.98
CA MET A 438 -1.90 15.22 19.70
C MET A 438 -0.80 15.41 20.71
N TYR A 439 -0.21 14.33 21.17
CA TYR A 439 0.73 14.38 22.29
C TYR A 439 1.91 13.44 22.01
N ARG A 440 3.01 13.65 22.71
CA ARG A 440 4.21 12.82 22.63
C ARG A 440 4.08 11.60 23.54
N LEU A 441 4.67 10.49 23.12
CA LEU A 441 4.79 9.28 23.93
C LEU A 441 6.23 9.08 24.42
N GLU A 442 6.37 8.61 25.66
CA GLU A 442 7.61 8.10 26.24
C GLU A 442 7.61 6.58 26.29
N GLY A 443 8.80 5.98 26.11
CA GLY A 443 8.99 4.53 26.17
C GLY A 443 8.84 3.83 24.82
N GLU A 444 8.67 2.50 24.87
CA GLU A 444 8.56 1.65 23.69
C GLU A 444 7.23 0.92 23.69
N TYR A 445 6.64 0.74 22.51
CA TYR A 445 5.42 -0.07 22.39
C TYR A 445 5.68 -1.50 22.93
N PRO A 446 4.73 -2.11 23.67
CA PRO A 446 3.38 -1.63 24.01
C PRO A 446 3.30 -0.80 25.30
N THR A 447 4.42 -0.58 25.99
CA THR A 447 4.47 0.09 27.30
C THR A 447 4.61 1.61 27.20
N CYS A 448 4.50 2.16 25.99
CA CYS A 448 4.57 3.60 25.78
C CYS A 448 3.45 4.29 26.57
N LYS A 449 3.80 5.35 27.28
CA LYS A 449 2.86 6.17 28.04
C LYS A 449 2.90 7.59 27.52
N PRO A 450 1.82 8.37 27.70
CA PRO A 450 1.89 9.80 27.51
C PRO A 450 3.11 10.36 28.25
N ASP A 451 3.94 11.11 27.55
CA ASP A 451 4.97 11.92 28.17
C ASP A 451 4.25 12.88 29.14
N PRO A 452 4.49 12.81 30.46
CA PRO A 452 3.82 13.68 31.43
C PRO A 452 4.05 15.17 31.19
N GLN A 453 5.08 15.53 30.44
CA GLN A 453 5.43 16.90 30.08
C GLN A 453 4.95 17.29 28.67
N SER A 454 4.37 16.38 27.90
CA SER A 454 3.84 16.71 26.58
C SER A 454 2.61 17.59 26.70
N VAL A 455 2.69 18.75 26.06
CA VAL A 455 1.53 19.58 25.74
C VAL A 455 0.84 19.07 24.48
N ASN A 456 -0.37 19.58 24.19
CA ASN A 456 -0.99 19.37 22.89
C ASN A 456 -0.07 19.97 21.81
N LEU A 457 0.45 19.09 20.97
CA LEU A 457 1.36 19.39 19.86
C LEU A 457 0.62 20.03 18.69
N ILE A 458 -0.71 19.94 18.65
CA ILE A 458 -1.53 20.67 17.69
C ILE A 458 -1.62 22.12 18.14
N GLN A 459 -0.91 22.99 17.43
CA GLN A 459 -0.98 24.45 17.61
C GLN A 459 -1.42 25.09 16.30
N ASN A 460 -2.57 25.78 16.31
CA ASN A 460 -3.15 26.42 15.13
C ASN A 460 -3.26 25.47 13.92
N GLY A 461 -3.72 24.23 14.16
CA GLY A 461 -3.88 23.18 13.13
C GLY A 461 -2.59 22.51 12.66
N LYS A 462 -1.45 22.80 13.31
CA LYS A 462 -0.12 22.31 12.93
C LYS A 462 0.49 21.45 14.01
N VAL A 463 1.26 20.45 13.59
CA VAL A 463 2.18 19.72 14.45
C VAL A 463 3.59 19.87 13.89
N ARG A 464 4.55 20.23 14.74
CA ARG A 464 5.98 20.14 14.45
C ARG A 464 6.65 19.13 15.36
N LEU A 465 7.31 18.15 14.76
CA LEU A 465 8.11 17.14 15.44
C LEU A 465 9.58 17.31 15.07
N VAL A 466 10.46 17.14 16.04
CA VAL A 466 11.90 16.98 15.78
C VAL A 466 12.19 15.48 15.77
N SER A 467 12.83 14.99 14.72
CA SER A 467 13.15 13.57 14.52
C SER A 467 14.31 13.14 15.43
N ASP A 468 14.03 12.81 16.68
CA ASP A 468 14.96 12.19 17.61
C ASP A 468 14.66 10.70 17.79
N LYS A 469 15.34 9.86 16.99
CA LYS A 469 15.16 8.39 16.99
C LYS A 469 13.71 7.95 16.76
N GLY A 470 13.04 8.59 15.80
CA GLY A 470 11.64 8.35 15.45
C GLY A 470 10.69 9.05 16.42
N ALA A 471 10.02 10.10 15.96
CA ALA A 471 9.07 10.82 16.79
C ALA A 471 7.80 9.97 16.97
N LYS A 472 7.50 9.58 18.22
CA LYS A 472 6.32 8.79 18.58
C LYS A 472 5.23 9.69 19.15
N VAL A 473 4.04 9.61 18.57
CA VAL A 473 2.91 10.46 18.97
C VAL A 473 1.62 9.66 19.07
N TRP A 474 0.69 10.18 19.86
CA TRP A 474 -0.65 9.65 20.05
C TRP A 474 -1.70 10.72 19.82
N LEU A 475 -2.89 10.29 19.40
CA LEU A 475 -4.00 11.14 18.98
C LEU A 475 -5.17 11.00 19.95
N HIS A 476 -5.77 12.12 20.29
CA HIS A 476 -6.90 12.23 21.21
C HIS A 476 -8.00 13.06 20.56
N VAL A 477 -9.23 12.54 20.53
CA VAL A 477 -10.39 13.19 19.91
C VAL A 477 -11.36 13.58 21.03
N ALA A 478 -11.70 14.86 21.11
CA ALA A 478 -12.63 15.41 22.11
C ALA A 478 -13.88 15.99 21.43
N HIS A 479 -15.05 15.83 22.04
CA HIS A 479 -16.32 16.32 21.49
C HIS A 479 -17.17 17.04 22.56
N GLN A 480 -17.82 18.14 22.17
CA GLN A 480 -18.55 19.00 23.11
C GLN A 480 -20.07 19.15 22.88
N GLN A 481 -20.75 18.43 21.97
CA GLN A 481 -22.22 18.52 21.90
C GLN A 481 -22.98 17.39 21.15
N TRP A 482 -24.06 16.89 21.80
CA TRP A 482 -25.20 16.08 21.30
C TRP A 482 -25.16 14.53 21.45
N TYR A 483 -26.28 14.01 21.97
CA TYR A 483 -26.69 12.61 22.19
C TYR A 483 -27.97 12.24 21.39
N SER A 484 -28.03 11.07 20.75
CA SER A 484 -29.31 10.40 20.43
C SER A 484 -29.15 8.88 20.15
N PRO A 485 -29.90 7.99 20.83
CA PRO A 485 -29.98 6.55 20.55
C PRO A 485 -31.16 6.26 19.58
N ALA A 486 -31.35 5.12 18.92
CA ALA A 486 -30.77 3.79 19.04
C ALA A 486 -30.69 3.13 17.64
N CYS A 487 -29.55 2.51 17.32
CA CYS A 487 -29.48 1.39 16.37
C CYS A 487 -28.30 0.48 16.78
N THR A 488 -28.61 -0.60 17.52
CA THR A 488 -27.89 -1.84 17.88
C THR A 488 -26.34 -1.94 17.98
N ARG A 489 -25.55 -0.87 17.83
CA ARG A 489 -24.14 -0.78 18.23
C ARG A 489 -23.92 0.52 19.00
N THR A 490 -23.30 0.44 20.18
CA THR A 490 -23.06 1.57 21.07
C THR A 490 -22.23 2.65 20.36
N PRO A 491 -22.61 3.95 20.42
CA PRO A 491 -21.79 5.04 19.89
C PRO A 491 -20.41 5.11 20.57
N LEU A 492 -19.38 5.51 19.83
CA LEU A 492 -17.99 5.56 20.31
C LEU A 492 -17.69 6.75 21.26
N LEU A 493 -18.45 7.84 21.21
CA LEU A 493 -18.32 8.99 22.12
C LEU A 493 -19.68 9.44 22.66
N SER A 494 -19.76 9.71 23.96
CA SER A 494 -20.84 10.46 24.61
C SER A 494 -20.57 11.97 24.62
N ASP A 495 -21.57 12.79 24.98
CA ASP A 495 -21.38 14.23 25.19
C ASP A 495 -20.31 14.49 26.27
N GLY A 496 -19.38 15.42 25.99
CA GLY A 496 -18.17 15.65 26.79
C GLY A 496 -17.20 14.46 26.86
N GLY A 497 -17.47 13.39 26.11
CA GLY A 497 -16.64 12.19 26.04
C GLY A 497 -15.41 12.41 25.17
N THR A 498 -14.40 11.59 25.41
CA THR A 498 -13.19 11.57 24.60
C THR A 498 -12.89 10.15 24.15
N VAL A 499 -12.29 10.02 22.97
CA VAL A 499 -11.75 8.74 22.50
C VAL A 499 -10.27 8.89 22.24
N THR A 500 -9.51 7.93 22.74
CA THR A 500 -8.06 7.86 22.52
C THR A 500 -7.79 6.95 21.32
N LEU A 501 -7.01 7.44 20.36
CA LEU A 501 -6.57 6.70 19.19
C LEU A 501 -5.06 6.43 19.31
N GLY A 502 -4.68 5.15 19.33
CA GLY A 502 -3.27 4.71 19.40
C GLY A 502 -2.79 4.15 20.74
N MET A 503 -3.66 4.06 21.76
CA MET A 503 -3.41 3.33 23.01
C MET A 503 -4.61 2.42 23.29
N GLY A 504 -4.47 1.12 23.02
CA GLY A 504 -5.52 0.10 23.22
C GLY A 504 -6.12 -0.49 21.94
N SER A 505 -5.83 0.10 20.78
CA SER A 505 -6.13 -0.46 19.45
C SER A 505 -4.89 -0.37 18.55
N ASP A 506 -4.01 -1.35 18.69
CA ASP A 506 -3.04 -1.83 17.69
C ASP A 506 -1.86 -0.99 17.15
N ARG A 507 -1.55 0.28 17.52
CA ARG A 507 -0.18 0.87 17.41
C ARG A 507 -0.14 2.38 17.73
N ALA A 508 0.99 2.86 18.25
CA ALA A 508 1.37 4.29 18.22
C ALA A 508 1.85 4.71 16.82
N PHE A 509 1.62 5.96 16.43
CA PHE A 509 2.15 6.49 15.17
C PHE A 509 3.62 6.90 15.34
N GLN A 510 4.49 6.37 14.47
CA GLN A 510 5.91 6.69 14.44
C GLN A 510 6.26 7.36 13.12
N PHE A 511 7.05 8.42 13.22
CA PHE A 511 7.42 9.28 12.11
C PHE A 511 8.94 9.37 11.99
N GLU A 512 9.45 9.11 10.79
CA GLU A 512 10.89 9.10 10.47
C GLU A 512 11.16 9.86 9.18
N LEU A 513 12.33 10.53 9.11
CA LEU A 513 12.83 11.16 7.90
C LEU A 513 13.65 10.15 7.09
N SER A 514 13.57 10.24 5.75
CA SER A 514 14.44 9.43 4.89
C SER A 514 15.91 9.85 5.08
N PRO A 515 16.89 8.96 4.82
CA PRO A 515 18.30 9.30 4.92
C PRO A 515 18.65 10.55 4.09
N GLY A 516 19.13 11.61 4.74
CA GLY A 516 19.51 12.87 4.10
C GLY A 516 18.41 13.93 4.02
N GLU A 517 17.16 13.61 4.38
CA GLU A 517 16.08 14.60 4.47
C GLU A 517 16.23 15.48 5.71
N LEU A 518 16.11 16.79 5.51
CA LEU A 518 16.14 17.77 6.60
C LEU A 518 14.74 18.04 7.18
N ALA A 519 13.69 17.80 6.39
CA ALA A 519 12.30 17.92 6.81
C ALA A 519 11.38 17.15 5.85
N SER A 520 10.23 16.70 6.37
CA SER A 520 9.15 16.09 5.59
C SER A 520 7.81 16.50 6.19
N SER A 521 6.78 16.61 5.34
CA SER A 521 5.45 17.04 5.74
C SER A 521 4.38 16.11 5.18
N GLY A 522 3.31 15.90 5.95
CA GLY A 522 2.17 15.06 5.58
C GLY A 522 0.87 15.53 6.26
N PHE A 523 -0.19 14.76 6.05
CA PHE A 523 -1.51 15.04 6.61
C PHE A 523 -1.99 13.87 7.46
N PHE A 524 -2.56 14.20 8.62
CA PHE A 524 -3.44 13.31 9.33
C PHE A 524 -4.87 13.73 9.08
N LYS A 525 -5.74 12.80 8.69
CA LYS A 525 -7.18 13.07 8.53
C LYS A 525 -7.98 12.01 9.27
N LEU A 526 -8.89 12.47 10.11
CA LEU A 526 -9.88 11.64 10.78
C LEU A 526 -11.23 11.85 10.11
N PHE A 527 -11.82 10.79 9.58
CA PHE A 527 -13.21 10.79 9.10
C PHE A 527 -14.14 10.43 10.25
N VAL A 528 -15.24 11.17 10.37
CA VAL A 528 -16.23 10.99 11.42
C VAL A 528 -17.60 10.85 10.78
N THR A 529 -18.39 9.94 11.30
CA THR A 529 -19.70 9.57 10.76
C THR A 529 -20.72 9.50 11.89
N ASP A 530 -21.97 9.88 11.63
CA ASP A 530 -23.07 9.77 12.61
C ASP A 530 -23.60 8.32 12.73
N GLU A 531 -23.35 7.49 11.74
CA GLU A 531 -23.61 6.06 11.74
C GLU A 531 -22.31 5.24 11.72
N TYR A 532 -22.36 4.03 12.31
CA TYR A 532 -21.24 3.10 12.18
C TYR A 532 -21.10 2.66 10.72
N ILE A 533 -20.02 3.11 10.07
CA ILE A 533 -19.56 2.49 8.85
C ILE A 533 -18.38 1.59 9.21
N ASP A 534 -18.42 0.34 8.75
CA ASP A 534 -17.20 -0.46 8.64
C ASP A 534 -16.32 0.18 7.57
N LEU A 535 -15.41 1.09 7.96
CA LEU A 535 -14.41 1.70 7.08
C LEU A 535 -13.17 0.82 6.91
N GLY A 536 -13.25 -0.48 7.23
CA GLY A 536 -12.20 -1.45 6.99
C GLY A 536 -11.69 -1.42 5.54
N TRP A 537 -12.58 -1.05 4.60
CA TRP A 537 -12.30 -0.83 3.17
C TRP A 537 -11.48 0.43 2.85
N ILE A 538 -11.47 1.44 3.72
CA ILE A 538 -10.63 2.66 3.60
C ILE A 538 -9.23 2.44 4.19
N LYS A 539 -9.05 1.43 5.05
CA LYS A 539 -7.77 1.17 5.73
C LYS A 539 -6.63 1.03 4.71
N GLN A 540 -5.89 2.11 4.56
CA GLN A 540 -4.72 2.21 3.71
C GLN A 540 -3.55 1.55 4.42
N GLU A 541 -3.19 0.34 3.99
CA GLU A 541 -1.89 -0.25 4.37
C GLU A 541 -0.72 0.50 3.69
N MET A 542 -1.01 1.40 2.74
CA MET A 542 -0.06 2.22 1.97
C MET A 542 -0.61 3.61 1.65
N SER A 543 0.29 4.56 1.38
CA SER A 543 0.02 5.97 1.06
C SER A 543 -1.05 6.17 -0.04
N PRO A 544 -1.92 7.19 0.06
CA PRO A 544 -2.91 7.53 -0.98
C PRO A 544 -2.29 7.98 -2.31
N PHE A 545 -0.98 8.26 -2.34
CA PHE A 545 -0.23 8.58 -3.56
C PHE A 545 0.33 7.34 -4.27
N GLU A 546 0.14 6.17 -3.69
CA GLU A 546 0.54 4.88 -4.23
C GLU A 546 -0.66 3.93 -4.14
N GLY A 547 -1.52 3.92 -5.17
CA GLY A 547 -2.41 2.83 -5.61
C GLY A 547 -3.30 2.07 -4.61
N THR A 548 -4.53 1.79 -5.02
CA THR A 548 -5.56 1.07 -4.25
C THR A 548 -5.31 -0.43 -4.16
N GLY A 549 -4.91 -0.94 -2.99
CA GLY A 549 -5.12 -2.34 -2.60
C GLY A 549 -6.60 -2.60 -2.30
N ARG A 550 -7.18 -3.69 -2.80
CA ARG A 550 -8.62 -4.00 -2.66
C ARG A 550 -8.97 -4.59 -1.29
N LEU A 551 -10.15 -4.22 -0.79
CA LEU A 551 -10.92 -4.98 0.20
C LEU A 551 -12.12 -5.72 -0.43
N ARG A 552 -12.55 -6.79 0.25
CA ARG A 552 -13.76 -7.57 -0.04
C ARG A 552 -14.96 -6.80 0.54
N LEU A 553 -15.92 -6.41 -0.29
CA LEU A 553 -17.24 -5.98 0.18
C LEU A 553 -18.22 -7.16 0.09
N SER A 554 -18.83 -7.53 1.21
CA SER A 554 -20.17 -8.11 1.23
C SER A 554 -21.14 -7.00 0.84
N HIS A 555 -21.96 -7.25 -0.18
CA HIS A 555 -23.00 -6.34 -0.63
C HIS A 555 -24.01 -6.10 0.50
N GLU A 556 -24.02 -4.89 1.04
CA GLU A 556 -25.26 -4.16 1.30
C GLU A 556 -25.03 -2.74 0.79
N SER A 557 -25.76 -2.37 -0.25
CA SER A 557 -25.84 -0.99 -0.74
C SER A 557 -26.45 -0.15 0.37
N LEU A 558 -25.62 0.50 1.18
CA LEU A 558 -26.07 1.58 2.03
C LEU A 558 -26.47 2.73 1.11
N ASP A 559 -27.75 3.11 1.15
CA ASP A 559 -28.24 4.34 0.54
C ASP A 559 -27.60 5.53 1.29
N LEU A 560 -26.37 5.89 0.91
CA LEU A 560 -25.55 6.97 1.49
C LEU A 560 -26.14 8.37 1.31
N VAL A 561 -27.38 8.49 0.84
CA VAL A 561 -28.05 9.77 0.56
C VAL A 561 -28.55 10.46 1.85
N SER A 562 -28.69 9.73 2.96
CA SER A 562 -29.20 10.29 4.24
C SER A 562 -28.17 10.45 5.36
N MET A 563 -26.94 10.01 5.14
CA MET A 563 -25.95 9.87 6.20
C MET A 563 -25.11 11.15 6.39
N ARG A 564 -24.82 11.54 7.64
CA ARG A 564 -23.97 12.69 7.93
C ARG A 564 -22.55 12.26 8.24
N TRP A 565 -21.57 12.87 7.58
CA TRP A 565 -20.17 12.63 7.85
C TRP A 565 -19.39 13.96 7.81
N ASP A 566 -18.21 13.96 8.43
CA ASP A 566 -17.29 15.09 8.44
C ASP A 566 -15.84 14.59 8.56
N ALA A 567 -14.84 15.48 8.49
CA ALA A 567 -13.46 15.14 8.74
C ALA A 567 -12.67 16.25 9.44
N LEU A 568 -11.77 15.84 10.34
CA LEU A 568 -10.75 16.68 10.96
C LEU A 568 -9.41 16.44 10.28
N THR A 569 -8.70 17.51 9.88
CA THR A 569 -7.40 17.41 9.19
C THR A 569 -6.34 18.19 9.95
N VAL A 570 -5.15 17.60 10.12
CA VAL A 570 -3.99 18.22 10.76
C VAL A 570 -2.76 18.05 9.87
N ALA A 571 -2.03 19.14 9.67
CA ALA A 571 -0.75 19.12 8.97
C ALA A 571 0.37 18.73 9.94
N LEU A 572 1.13 17.71 9.56
CA LEU A 572 2.27 17.20 10.33
C LEU A 572 3.56 17.54 9.59
N THR A 573 4.52 18.16 10.28
CA THR A 573 5.87 18.36 9.77
C THR A 573 6.89 17.78 10.74
N ILE A 574 7.82 17.00 10.20
CA ILE A 574 8.95 16.41 10.91
C ILE A 574 10.21 17.09 10.42
N THR A 575 11.08 17.55 11.32
CA THR A 575 12.36 18.18 10.99
C THR A 575 13.52 17.43 11.61
N ALA A 576 14.68 17.46 10.95
CA ALA A 576 15.91 16.93 11.51
C ALA A 576 16.32 17.78 12.73
N PRO A 577 17.02 17.18 13.73
CA PRO A 577 17.59 17.96 14.83
C PRO A 577 18.50 19.05 14.28
N ALA A 578 18.45 20.25 14.88
CA ALA A 578 19.39 21.30 14.54
C ALA A 578 20.82 20.76 14.75
N LYS A 579 21.68 20.87 13.72
CA LYS A 579 23.10 20.63 13.91
C LYS A 579 23.61 21.74 14.83
N ASN A 580 23.82 21.42 16.11
CA ASN A 580 24.57 22.31 16.98
C ASN A 580 25.94 22.51 16.32
N GLY A 581 26.22 23.73 15.89
CA GLY A 581 27.54 24.11 15.39
C GLY A 581 28.56 23.78 16.47
N SER A 582 29.46 22.85 16.17
CA SER A 582 30.68 22.65 16.95
C SER A 582 31.52 23.92 16.79
N ASN A 583 31.62 24.71 17.85
CA ASN A 583 32.81 25.52 18.10
C ASN A 583 33.96 24.61 18.52
#